data_AF-A0A7R9VPG9-F1
#
_entry.id   AF-A0A7R9VPG9-F1
#
_cell.length_a   1.000
_cell.length_b   1.000
_cell.length_c   1.000
_cell.angle_alpha   90.00
_cell.angle_beta   90.00
_cell.angle_gamma   90.00
#
_symmetry.space_group_name_H-M   'P 1'
#
loop_
_entity.id
_entity.type
_entity.pdbx_description
1 polymer ?
#
loop_
_entity_poly.entity_id
_entity_poly.type
_entity_poly.pdbx_seq_one_letter_code
_entity_poly.pdbx_strand_id
1 'polypeptide(L)'
;MASCEMTRTELSAESGPGSCSCAKLDLEDFESVRACASSQRAALRSAGKRLSVLVNNAGVMGVQDDLGGGDRHLRANHFGPFLFTRLLLPAMGPGSRVVTVSSRAHFRGALSFDADTGDVNRHPRWWFPKYARSKLANVAFTR
;
A
#
# COMPACT_ATOMS: atom_id res chain seq x y z
N MET A 1 9.18 -6.95 -11.31
CA MET A 1 10.51 -6.33 -11.47
C MET A 1 10.75 -5.87 -12.90
N ALA A 2 10.64 -6.74 -13.93
CA ALA A 2 10.85 -6.35 -15.33
C ALA A 2 10.07 -5.10 -15.77
N SER A 3 8.75 -5.07 -15.53
CA SER A 3 7.93 -3.89 -15.87
C SER A 3 8.35 -2.61 -15.14
N CYS A 4 8.83 -2.70 -13.90
CA CYS A 4 9.31 -1.52 -13.18
C CYS A 4 10.58 -0.96 -13.84
N GLU A 5 11.55 -1.83 -14.17
CA GLU A 5 12.80 -1.41 -14.80
C GLU A 5 12.60 -0.86 -16.22
N MET A 6 11.62 -1.39 -16.96
CA MET A 6 11.20 -0.81 -18.24
C MET A 6 10.71 0.63 -18.06
N THR A 7 9.72 0.85 -17.18
CA THR A 7 9.21 2.21 -16.92
C THR A 7 10.29 3.14 -16.36
N ARG A 8 11.19 2.62 -15.51
CA ARG A 8 12.35 3.37 -15.02
C ARG A 8 13.24 3.84 -16.18
N THR A 9 13.49 2.97 -17.16
CA THR A 9 14.31 3.28 -18.33
C THR A 9 13.65 4.34 -19.19
N GLU A 10 12.33 4.23 -19.43
CA GLU A 10 11.54 5.24 -20.15
C GLU A 10 11.61 6.61 -19.45
N LEU A 11 11.36 6.65 -18.13
CA LEU A 11 11.44 7.88 -17.34
C LEU A 11 12.85 8.48 -17.27
N SER A 12 13.88 7.65 -17.36
CA SER A 12 15.28 8.12 -17.37
C SER A 12 15.69 8.65 -18.74
N ALA A 13 14.99 8.25 -19.82
CA ALA A 13 15.20 8.80 -21.16
C ALA A 13 14.52 10.18 -21.32
N GLU A 14 13.45 10.44 -20.56
CA GLU A 14 12.87 11.78 -20.45
C GLU A 14 13.84 12.70 -19.71
N SER A 15 14.20 13.84 -20.31
CA SER A 15 15.21 14.78 -19.79
C SER A 15 14.69 15.65 -18.63
N GLY A 16 14.18 15.01 -17.57
CA GLY A 16 13.68 15.66 -16.37
C GLY A 16 14.70 15.67 -15.23
N PRO A 17 14.66 16.66 -14.31
CA PRO A 17 15.48 16.63 -13.11
C PRO A 17 15.00 15.53 -12.17
N GLY A 18 15.89 14.58 -11.82
CA GLY A 18 15.62 13.57 -10.81
C GLY A 18 16.25 12.21 -11.13
N SER A 19 16.02 11.25 -10.23
CA SER A 19 16.35 9.85 -10.47
C SER A 19 15.24 8.96 -9.95
N CYS A 20 15.00 7.85 -10.64
CA CYS A 20 14.05 6.83 -10.24
C CYS A 20 14.79 5.52 -9.95
N SER A 21 14.24 4.69 -9.06
CA SER A 21 14.77 3.38 -8.73
C SER A 21 13.65 2.41 -8.41
N CYS A 22 13.81 1.15 -8.79
CA CYS A 22 12.87 0.09 -8.48
C CYS A 22 13.23 -0.62 -7.18
N ALA A 23 12.20 -1.03 -6.44
CA ALA A 23 12.32 -1.89 -5.27
C ALA A 23 11.21 -2.95 -5.31
N LYS A 24 11.54 -4.19 -4.94
CA LYS A 24 10.53 -5.25 -4.78
C LYS A 24 9.69 -4.95 -3.55
N LEU A 25 8.38 -4.88 -3.72
CA LEU A 25 7.42 -4.72 -2.66
C LEU A 25 6.14 -5.46 -3.06
N ASP A 26 5.83 -6.53 -2.33
CA ASP A 26 4.51 -7.14 -2.34
C ASP A 26 3.79 -6.70 -1.06
N LEU A 27 2.63 -6.06 -1.21
CA LEU A 27 1.84 -5.55 -0.09
C LEU A 27 0.97 -6.63 0.56
N GLU A 28 0.78 -7.76 -0.10
CA GLU A 28 0.11 -8.93 0.46
C GLU A 28 1.06 -9.82 1.27
N ASP A 29 2.37 -9.71 1.05
CA ASP A 29 3.41 -10.39 1.82
C ASP A 29 4.10 -9.43 2.81
N PHE A 30 3.77 -9.57 4.09
CA PHE A 30 4.33 -8.70 5.12
C PHE A 30 5.83 -8.90 5.37
N GLU A 31 6.42 -10.03 4.98
CA GLU A 31 7.88 -10.19 4.98
C GLU A 31 8.51 -9.33 3.88
N SER A 32 7.93 -9.35 2.67
CA SER A 32 8.32 -8.44 1.59
C SER A 32 8.21 -6.98 2.01
N VAL A 33 7.14 -6.59 2.72
CA VAL A 33 6.97 -5.23 3.27
C VAL A 33 8.11 -4.85 4.22
N ARG A 34 8.45 -5.73 5.17
CA ARG A 34 9.53 -5.50 6.14
C ARG A 34 10.90 -5.42 5.48
N ALA A 35 11.19 -6.33 4.56
CA ALA A 35 12.45 -6.36 3.82
C ALA A 35 12.64 -5.08 2.99
N CYS A 36 11.60 -4.65 2.26
CA CYS A 36 11.64 -3.42 1.49
C CYS A 36 11.84 -2.19 2.39
N ALA A 37 11.06 -2.06 3.48
CA ALA A 37 11.19 -0.92 4.39
C ALA A 37 12.58 -0.82 5.02
N SER A 38 13.18 -1.97 5.41
CA SER A 38 14.53 -2.03 5.94
C SER A 38 15.57 -1.54 4.91
N SER A 39 15.48 -2.03 3.67
CA SER A 39 16.35 -1.65 2.56
C SER A 39 16.23 -0.14 2.25
N GLN A 40 15.01 0.39 2.14
CA GLN A 40 14.78 1.82 1.87
C GLN A 40 15.33 2.70 2.99
N ARG A 41 15.14 2.32 4.25
CA ARG A 41 15.73 3.02 5.40
C ARG A 41 17.25 3.01 5.36
N ALA A 42 17.87 1.89 4.98
CA ALA A 42 19.31 1.79 4.86
C ALA A 42 19.83 2.72 3.75
N ALA A 43 19.21 2.68 2.57
CA ALA A 43 19.55 3.55 1.44
C ALA A 43 19.45 5.04 1.79
N LEU A 44 18.36 5.46 2.44
CA LEU A 44 18.17 6.84 2.89
C LEU A 44 19.25 7.28 3.90
N ARG A 45 19.55 6.43 4.89
CA ARG A 45 20.62 6.71 5.87
C ARG A 45 21.98 6.85 5.21
N SER A 46 22.34 5.92 4.32
CA SER A 46 23.63 5.95 3.62
C SER A 46 23.79 7.19 2.74
N ALA A 47 22.68 7.73 2.22
CA ALA A 47 22.67 8.96 1.43
C ALA A 47 22.56 10.24 2.30
N GLY A 48 22.45 10.14 3.62
CA GLY A 48 22.19 11.29 4.50
C GLY A 48 20.83 11.95 4.23
N LYS A 49 19.86 11.22 3.66
CA LYS A 49 18.55 11.73 3.25
C LYS A 49 17.44 11.25 4.19
N ARG A 50 16.32 11.97 4.18
CA ARG A 50 15.06 11.58 4.85
C ARG A 50 13.98 11.36 3.80
N LEU A 51 12.98 10.55 4.16
CA LEU A 51 11.80 10.34 3.33
C LEU A 51 10.87 11.56 3.45
N SER A 52 10.76 12.35 2.39
CA SER A 52 9.91 13.54 2.34
C SER A 52 8.44 13.18 2.13
N VAL A 53 8.14 12.30 1.18
CA VAL A 53 6.77 11.92 0.84
C VAL A 53 6.69 10.41 0.67
N LEU A 54 5.70 9.81 1.32
CA LEU A 54 5.27 8.44 1.07
C LEU A 54 3.87 8.48 0.43
N VAL A 55 3.71 7.87 -0.74
CA VAL A 55 2.41 7.76 -1.41
C VAL A 55 1.94 6.31 -1.38
N ASN A 56 0.98 6.01 -0.52
CA ASN A 56 0.28 4.73 -0.50
C ASN A 56 -0.77 4.70 -1.62
N ASN A 57 -0.29 4.51 -2.85
CA ASN A 57 -1.13 4.48 -4.07
C ASN A 57 -1.56 3.06 -4.47
N ALA A 58 -0.66 2.10 -4.35
CA ALA A 58 -0.89 0.73 -4.83
C ALA A 58 -2.15 0.12 -4.19
N GLY A 59 -2.92 -0.59 -5.00
CA GLY A 59 -4.09 -1.33 -4.53
C GLY A 59 -4.72 -2.19 -5.62
N VAL A 60 -5.43 -3.22 -5.18
CA VAL A 60 -6.18 -4.16 -5.99
C VAL A 60 -7.68 -3.87 -5.93
N MET A 61 -8.39 -4.22 -7.00
CA MET A 61 -9.84 -4.13 -7.12
C MET A 61 -10.34 -5.32 -7.94
N GLY A 62 -11.51 -5.87 -7.60
CA GLY A 62 -12.09 -6.98 -8.37
C GLY A 62 -11.40 -8.34 -8.24
N VAL A 63 -10.39 -8.46 -7.37
CA VAL A 63 -9.72 -9.75 -7.10
C VAL A 63 -10.58 -10.66 -6.23
N GLN A 64 -10.42 -11.97 -6.41
CA GLN A 64 -11.00 -12.99 -5.53
C GLN A 64 -10.00 -13.30 -4.41
N ASP A 65 -10.54 -13.63 -3.23
CA ASP A 65 -9.73 -14.09 -2.11
C ASP A 65 -9.10 -15.46 -2.41
N ASP A 66 -7.98 -15.72 -1.74
CA ASP A 66 -7.38 -17.05 -1.75
C ASP A 66 -8.28 -18.05 -1.01
N LEU A 67 -8.16 -19.34 -1.36
CA LEU A 67 -8.89 -20.42 -0.65
C LEU A 67 -8.51 -20.49 0.85
N GLY A 68 -7.43 -19.81 1.25
CA GLY A 68 -6.94 -19.66 2.63
C GLY A 68 -7.66 -18.60 3.47
N GLY A 69 -8.58 -17.83 2.90
CA GLY A 69 -9.62 -17.11 3.66
C GLY A 69 -9.28 -15.68 4.13
N GLY A 70 -8.38 -14.96 3.47
CA GLY A 70 -8.10 -13.55 3.80
C GLY A 70 -8.71 -12.55 2.81
N ASP A 71 -9.29 -11.45 3.32
CA ASP A 71 -9.68 -10.30 2.48
C ASP A 71 -8.43 -9.67 1.86
N ARG A 72 -8.22 -9.96 0.57
CA ARG A 72 -7.06 -9.47 -0.18
C ARG A 72 -7.09 -7.97 -0.42
N HIS A 73 -8.28 -7.37 -0.55
CA HIS A 73 -8.40 -5.92 -0.68
C HIS A 73 -7.92 -5.22 0.58
N LEU A 74 -8.31 -5.70 1.77
CA LEU A 74 -7.78 -5.15 3.03
C LEU A 74 -6.26 -5.39 3.15
N ARG A 75 -5.80 -6.60 2.82
CA ARG A 75 -4.37 -6.94 2.91
C ARG A 75 -3.51 -6.02 2.03
N ALA A 76 -3.83 -5.95 0.73
CA ALA A 76 -3.07 -5.17 -0.24
C ALA A 76 -3.29 -3.66 -0.13
N ASN A 77 -4.53 -3.20 0.08
CA ASN A 77 -4.85 -1.76 -0.01
C ASN A 77 -4.66 -1.03 1.31
N HIS A 78 -4.65 -1.76 2.44
CA HIS A 78 -4.63 -1.16 3.77
C HIS A 78 -3.56 -1.73 4.70
N PHE A 79 -3.56 -3.03 5.02
CA PHE A 79 -2.66 -3.58 6.04
C PHE A 79 -1.18 -3.53 5.61
N GLY A 80 -0.88 -3.90 4.36
CA GLY A 80 0.47 -3.77 3.79
C GLY A 80 0.96 -2.32 3.83
N PRO A 81 0.21 -1.35 3.25
CA PRO A 81 0.56 0.08 3.30
C PRO A 81 0.65 0.66 4.71
N PHE A 82 -0.23 0.24 5.63
CA PHE A 82 -0.19 0.62 7.04
C PHE A 82 1.13 0.18 7.67
N LEU A 83 1.48 -1.11 7.55
CA LEU A 83 2.74 -1.65 8.06
C LEU A 83 3.94 -0.94 7.44
N PHE A 84 3.95 -0.77 6.12
CA PHE A 84 5.04 -0.10 5.40
C PHE A 84 5.24 1.34 5.91
N THR A 85 4.14 2.08 6.05
CA THR A 85 4.17 3.44 6.61
C THR A 85 4.77 3.45 8.00
N ARG A 86 4.28 2.60 8.91
CA ARG A 86 4.78 2.51 10.30
C ARG A 86 6.28 2.20 10.36
N LEU A 87 6.77 1.32 9.48
CA LEU A 87 8.18 0.96 9.42
C LEU A 87 9.07 2.07 8.85
N LEU A 88 8.52 2.93 7.99
CA LEU A 88 9.23 4.06 7.38
C LEU A 88 9.17 5.35 8.18
N LEU A 89 8.23 5.49 9.15
CA LEU A 89 8.13 6.67 10.02
C LEU A 89 9.49 7.13 10.61
N PRO A 90 10.39 6.25 11.10
CA PRO A 90 11.68 6.68 11.62
C PRO A 90 12.61 7.35 10.60
N ALA A 91 12.39 7.15 9.29
CA ALA A 91 13.14 7.80 8.22
C ALA A 91 12.50 9.11 7.73
N MET A 92 11.30 9.45 8.21
CA MET A 92 10.60 10.71 7.89
C MET A 92 11.07 11.82 8.82
N GLY A 93 10.96 13.10 8.41
CA GLY A 93 11.38 14.26 9.19
C GLY A 93 10.30 15.35 9.28
N PRO A 94 10.64 16.52 9.86
CA PRO A 94 9.74 17.68 9.85
C PRO A 94 9.31 18.03 8.42
N GLY A 95 8.01 18.27 8.22
CA GLY A 95 7.43 18.58 6.91
C GLY A 95 7.19 17.37 6.01
N SER A 96 7.59 16.16 6.40
CA SER A 96 7.28 14.95 5.64
C SER A 96 5.78 14.65 5.63
N ARG A 97 5.29 13.98 4.58
CA ARG A 97 3.86 13.68 4.40
C ARG A 97 3.64 12.23 4.00
N VAL A 98 2.57 11.63 4.53
CA VAL A 98 2.01 10.37 4.03
C VAL A 98 0.72 10.72 3.28
N VAL A 99 0.63 10.30 2.02
CA VAL A 99 -0.56 10.47 1.18
C VAL A 99 -1.14 9.09 0.90
N THR A 100 -2.35 8.81 1.39
CA THR A 100 -3.01 7.51 1.19
C THR A 100 -4.15 7.66 0.19
N VAL A 101 -4.07 6.92 -0.92
CA VAL A 101 -5.08 6.98 -1.97
C VAL A 101 -6.29 6.13 -1.58
N SER A 102 -7.45 6.79 -1.46
CA SER A 102 -8.74 6.15 -1.25
C SER A 102 -9.55 6.09 -2.56
N SER A 103 -10.88 6.00 -2.47
CA SER A 103 -11.82 5.96 -3.59
C SER A 103 -13.20 6.41 -3.11
N ARG A 104 -14.06 6.90 -4.01
CA ARG A 104 -15.48 7.15 -3.71
C ARG A 104 -16.21 5.90 -3.19
N ALA A 105 -15.67 4.70 -3.44
CA ALA A 105 -16.19 3.46 -2.87
C ALA A 105 -16.25 3.48 -1.33
N HIS A 106 -15.42 4.28 -0.64
CA HIS A 106 -15.43 4.34 0.83
C HIS A 106 -16.78 4.78 1.42
N PHE A 107 -17.59 5.56 0.70
CA PHE A 107 -18.94 5.95 1.13
C PHE A 107 -19.89 4.76 1.27
N ARG A 108 -19.56 3.62 0.64
CA ARG A 108 -20.30 2.35 0.73
C ARG A 108 -19.58 1.31 1.58
N GLY A 109 -18.46 1.67 2.21
CA GLY A 109 -17.69 0.80 3.07
C GLY A 109 -18.30 0.73 4.47
N ALA A 110 -18.09 -0.40 5.14
CA ALA A 110 -18.35 -0.54 6.57
C ALA A 110 -17.10 -1.13 7.24
N LEU A 111 -16.62 -0.48 8.30
CA LEU A 111 -15.56 -1.03 9.15
C LEU A 111 -16.20 -1.91 10.23
N SER A 112 -16.63 -3.10 9.82
CA SER A 112 -16.84 -4.15 10.79
C SER A 112 -15.65 -5.11 10.78
N PHE A 113 -15.09 -5.28 11.96
CA PHE A 113 -14.06 -6.29 12.27
C PHE A 113 -14.65 -7.47 13.03
N ASP A 114 -15.97 -7.48 13.25
CA ASP A 114 -16.63 -8.53 14.01
C ASP A 114 -16.69 -9.82 13.17
N ALA A 115 -16.26 -10.93 13.78
CA ALA A 115 -16.27 -12.24 13.12
C ALA A 115 -17.68 -12.69 12.72
N ASP A 116 -18.70 -12.14 13.40
CA ASP A 116 -20.12 -12.38 13.18
C ASP A 116 -20.79 -11.41 12.20
N THR A 117 -20.05 -10.49 11.58
CA THR A 117 -20.62 -9.72 10.47
C THR A 117 -20.79 -10.58 9.24
N GLY A 118 -22.01 -11.12 9.14
CA GLY A 118 -22.51 -11.90 8.02
C GLY A 118 -22.01 -11.41 6.65
N ASP A 119 -21.77 -12.40 5.80
CA ASP A 119 -21.64 -12.32 4.35
C ASP A 119 -20.36 -11.81 3.71
N VAL A 120 -19.80 -10.65 4.08
CA VAL A 120 -18.77 -10.06 3.19
C VAL A 120 -17.52 -10.92 3.08
N ASN A 121 -16.98 -11.44 4.19
CA ASN A 121 -15.83 -12.36 4.14
C ASN A 121 -16.21 -13.78 3.68
N ARG A 122 -17.45 -14.22 3.87
CA ARG A 122 -17.92 -15.58 3.52
C ARG A 122 -18.21 -15.77 2.04
N HIS A 123 -18.34 -14.68 1.28
CA HIS A 123 -18.57 -14.73 -0.16
C HIS A 123 -17.33 -14.26 -0.93
N PRO A 124 -16.51 -15.18 -1.45
CA PRO A 124 -15.30 -14.83 -2.23
C PRO A 124 -15.57 -13.94 -3.44
N ARG A 125 -16.81 -13.99 -3.97
CA ARG A 125 -17.26 -13.21 -5.12
C ARG A 125 -17.71 -11.78 -4.78
N TRP A 126 -17.90 -11.43 -3.51
CA TRP A 126 -18.34 -10.10 -3.08
C TRP A 126 -17.15 -9.15 -2.95
N TRP A 127 -16.46 -8.92 -4.06
CA TRP A 127 -15.26 -8.09 -4.10
C TRP A 127 -15.56 -6.60 -3.85
N PHE A 128 -16.74 -6.11 -4.23
CA PHE A 128 -17.04 -4.68 -4.13
C PHE A 128 -17.17 -4.19 -2.67
N PRO A 129 -17.95 -4.86 -1.78
CA PRO A 129 -17.96 -4.50 -0.36
C PRO A 129 -16.59 -4.59 0.32
N LYS A 130 -15.78 -5.61 -0.01
CA LYS A 130 -14.40 -5.75 0.50
C LYS A 130 -13.50 -4.60 0.06
N TYR A 131 -13.55 -4.28 -1.24
CA TYR A 131 -12.85 -3.13 -1.79
C TYR A 131 -13.31 -1.82 -1.13
N ALA A 132 -14.62 -1.59 -0.99
CA ALA A 132 -15.19 -0.40 -0.35
C ALA A 132 -14.72 -0.27 1.10
N ARG A 133 -14.73 -1.37 1.87
CA ARG A 133 -14.17 -1.44 3.22
C ARG A 133 -12.68 -1.08 3.25
N SER A 134 -11.88 -1.62 2.33
CA SER A 134 -10.44 -1.31 2.25
C SER A 134 -10.19 0.18 2.00
N LYS A 135 -11.04 0.84 1.20
CA LYS A 135 -10.94 2.27 0.92
C LYS A 135 -11.45 3.14 2.07
N LEU A 136 -12.44 2.67 2.83
CA LEU A 136 -12.83 3.31 4.09
C LEU A 136 -11.73 3.22 5.15
N ALA A 137 -11.06 2.07 5.26
CA ALA A 137 -9.91 1.92 6.15
C ALA A 137 -8.79 2.93 5.82
N ASN A 138 -8.53 3.20 4.53
CA ASN A 138 -7.57 4.23 4.10
C ASN A 138 -7.95 5.65 4.54
N VAL A 139 -9.25 5.99 4.51
CA VAL A 139 -9.73 7.29 5.03
C VAL A 139 -9.54 7.35 6.55
N ALA A 140 -9.95 6.30 7.26
CA ALA A 140 -9.85 6.23 8.72
C ALA A 140 -8.39 6.32 9.21
N PHE A 141 -7.44 5.70 8.51
CA PHE A 141 -6.01 5.77 8.85
C PHE A 141 -5.37 7.14 8.61
N THR A 142 -5.94 7.93 7.70
CA THR A 142 -5.39 9.25 7.34
C THR A 142 -5.94 10.36 8.25
N ARG A 143 -7.06 10.10 8.95
CA ARG A 143 -7.64 10.99 9.95
C ARG A 143 -6.96 10.84 11.29
#